data_AF-A0A6A5QJE1-F1
#
_entry.id   AF-A0A6A5QJE1-F1
#
_cell.length_a   1.000
_cell.length_b   1.000
_cell.length_c   1.000
_cell.angle_alpha   90.00
_cell.angle_beta   90.00
_cell.angle_gamma   90.00
#
_symmetry.space_group_name_H-M   'P 1'
#
loop_
_entity.id
_entity.type
_entity.pdbx_description
1 polymer ?
#
loop_
_entity_poly.entity_id
_entity_poly.type
_entity_poly.pdbx_seq_one_letter_code
_entity_poly.pdbx_strand_id
1 'polypeptide(L)' 'EESAWSMMYNCAAGCLEPIRIRRGEPLRCHTCGYRIVYKQRTKRMVQFEAR' A
#
# COMPACT_ATOMS: atom_id res chain seq x y z
N GLU A 1 -16.49 -11.73 2.14
CA GLU A 1 -16.64 -10.54 1.27
C GLU A 1 -15.29 -9.87 1.01
N GLU A 2 -14.80 -9.87 -0.22
CA GLU A 2 -13.57 -9.16 -0.60
C GLU A 2 -13.95 -7.88 -1.37
N SER A 3 -14.04 -6.76 -0.66
CA SER A 3 -14.39 -5.48 -1.26
C SER A 3 -13.34 -5.08 -2.29
N ALA A 4 -13.76 -4.86 -3.54
CA ALA A 4 -12.93 -4.53 -4.71
C ALA A 4 -12.03 -3.27 -4.56
N TRP A 5 -12.04 -2.62 -3.41
CA TRP A 5 -11.31 -1.37 -3.11
C TRP A 5 -10.37 -1.48 -1.91
N SER A 6 -9.95 -2.69 -1.51
CA SER A 6 -8.93 -2.86 -0.47
C SER A 6 -7.56 -2.38 -0.98
N MET A 7 -7.25 -1.10 -0.73
CA MET A 7 -5.95 -0.50 -1.03
C MET A 7 -4.91 -1.02 -0.02
N MET A 8 -3.81 -1.58 -0.53
CA MET A 8 -2.69 -2.03 0.30
C MET A 8 -1.53 -1.04 0.22
N TYR A 9 -0.81 -0.92 1.33
CA TYR A 9 0.29 0.00 1.52
C TYR A 9 1.54 -0.73 2.02
N ASN A 10 2.70 -0.24 1.64
CA ASN A 10 3.99 -0.76 2.07
C ASN A 10 4.61 0.25 3.04
N CYS A 11 5.29 -0.23 4.09
CA CYS A 11 5.97 0.66 5.02
C CYS A 11 7.24 1.26 4.40
N ALA A 12 7.47 2.57 4.59
CA ALA A 12 8.70 3.21 4.10
C ALA A 12 9.96 2.71 4.81
N ALA A 13 9.84 2.27 6.07
CA ALA A 13 10.95 1.69 6.84
C ALA A 13 11.30 0.24 6.44
N GLY A 14 10.67 -0.32 5.40
CA GLY A 14 11.03 -1.64 4.86
C GLY A 14 10.42 -2.85 5.59
N CYS A 15 9.32 -2.67 6.33
CA CYS A 15 8.58 -3.82 6.88
C CYS A 15 8.09 -4.73 5.74
N LEU A 16 8.21 -6.04 5.93
CA LEU A 16 7.92 -7.03 4.88
C LEU A 16 6.41 -7.23 4.64
N GLU A 17 5.56 -6.87 5.60
CA GLU A 17 4.11 -7.12 5.52
C GLU A 17 3.33 -5.93 4.92
N PRO A 18 2.44 -6.16 3.94
CA PRO A 18 1.54 -5.13 3.45
C PRO A 18 0.50 -4.71 4.51
N ILE A 19 0.31 -3.41 4.62
CA ILE A 19 -0.62 -2.76 5.55
C ILE A 19 -1.93 -2.47 4.81
N ARG A 20 -3.07 -2.82 5.41
CA ARG A 20 -4.39 -2.42 4.94
C ARG A 20 -4.88 -1.24 5.76
N ILE A 21 -5.04 -0.08 5.13
CA ILE A 21 -5.51 1.14 5.79
C ILE A 21 -6.85 1.53 5.19
N ARG A 22 -7.86 1.75 6.05
CA ARG A 22 -9.20 2.19 5.62
C ARG A 22 -9.26 3.72 5.53
N ARG A 23 -10.23 4.25 4.78
CA ARG A 23 -10.47 5.71 4.73
C ARG A 23 -10.85 6.20 6.13
N GLY A 24 -10.18 7.25 6.61
CA GLY A 24 -10.40 7.83 7.94
C GLY A 24 -9.51 7.24 9.05
N GLU A 25 -8.81 6.14 8.79
CA GLU A 25 -7.82 5.58 9.72
C GLU A 25 -6.49 6.35 9.64
N PRO A 26 -5.76 6.55 10.75
CA PRO A 26 -4.46 7.20 10.71
C PRO A 26 -3.46 6.41 9.86
N LEU A 27 -2.70 7.12 9.02
CA LEU A 27 -1.61 6.54 8.22
C LEU A 27 -0.45 6.13 9.13
N ARG A 28 -0.48 4.90 9.65
CA ARG A 28 0.55 4.32 10.52
C ARG A 28 0.76 2.85 10.20
N CYS A 29 2.01 2.39 10.22
CA CYS A 29 2.31 0.97 10.20
C CYS A 29 2.04 0.37 11.59
N HIS A 30 1.27 -0.73 11.64
CA HIS A 30 0.93 -1.42 12.90
C HIS A 30 2.14 -2.06 13.59
N THR A 31 3.19 -2.42 12.84
CA THR A 31 4.35 -3.14 13.38
C THR A 31 5.44 -2.19 13.89
N CYS A 32 5.76 -1.13 13.14
CA CYS A 32 6.88 -0.24 13.46
C CYS A 32 6.46 1.17 13.93
N GLY A 33 5.18 1.53 13.81
CA GLY A 33 4.68 2.84 14.24
C GLY A 33 5.05 4.03 13.33
N TYR A 34 5.81 3.80 12.24
CA TYR A 34 6.13 4.83 11.26
C TYR A 34 4.86 5.32 10.56
N ARG A 35 4.84 6.62 10.24
CA ARG A 35 3.68 7.30 9.64
C ARG A 35 3.81 7.52 8.13
N ILE A 36 4.89 7.04 7.54
CA ILE A 36 5.17 7.15 6.11
C ILE A 36 4.96 5.77 5.49
N VAL A 37 4.00 5.70 4.58
CA VAL A 37 3.63 4.48 3.86
C VAL A 37 3.52 4.79 2.37
N TYR A 38 3.96 3.85 1.54
CA TYR A 38 3.84 3.93 0.09
C TYR A 38 2.64 3.13 -0.37
N LYS A 39 1.95 3.59 -1.41
CA LYS A 39 0.89 2.82 -2.04
C LYS A 39 1.50 1.63 -2.80
N GLN A 40 0.93 0.45 -2.66
CA GLN A 40 1.44 -0.72 -3.37
C GLN A 40 1.29 -0.54 -4.90
N ARG A 41 2.27 -1.03 -5.66
CA ARG A 41 2.22 -1.06 -7.13
C ARG A 41 0.97 -1.78 -7.61
N THR A 42 0.35 -1.28 -8.67
CA THR A 42 -0.80 -1.93 -9.29
C THR A 42 -0.43 -3.28 -9.89
N LYS A 43 -1.30 -4.28 -9.74
CA LYS A 43 -1.18 -5.59 -10.43
C LYS A 43 -1.63 -5.56 -11.89
N ARG A 44 -2.20 -4.44 -12.36
CA ARG A 44 -2.65 -4.28 -13.75
C ARG A 44 -1.42 -4.19 -14.67
N MET A 45 -1.50 -4.85 -15.82
CA MET A 45 -0.45 -4.78 -16.85
C MET A 45 -0.31 -3.34 -17.33
N VAL A 46 0.92 -2.83 -17.36
CA VAL A 46 1.24 -1.50 -17.89
C VAL A 46 2.10 -1.70 -19.13
N GLN A 47 1.65 -1.18 -20.25
CA GLN A 47 2.37 -1.20 -21.53
C GLN A 47 3.12 0.12 -21.69
N PHE A 48 4.39 0.05 -22.06
CA PHE A 48 5.23 1.21 -22.36
C PHE A 48 5.72 1.13 -23.81
N GLU A 49 5.80 2.27 -24.50
CA GLU A 49 6.47 2.40 -25.80
C GLU A 49 7.90 2.90 -25.58
N ALA A 50 8.88 2.30 -26.26
CA ALA A 50 10.27 2.75 -26.24
C ALA A 50 10.46 3.83 -27.31
N ARG A 51 10.31 5.11 -26.91
CA ARG A 51 10.60 6.27 -27.75
C ARG A 51 11.90 6.95 -27.30
#